data_AF-A0A2D7X4S9-F1
#
_entry.id   AF-A0A2D7X4S9-F1
#
_cell.length_a   1.000
_cell.length_b   1.000
_cell.length_c   1.000
_cell.angle_alpha   90.00
_cell.angle_beta   90.00
_cell.angle_gamma   90.00
#
_symmetry.space_group_name_H-M   'P 1'
#
loop_
_entity.id
_entity.type
_entity.pdbx_description
1 polymer ?
#
loop_
_entity_poly.entity_id
_entity_poly.type
_entity_poly.pdbx_seq_one_letter_code
_entity_poly.pdbx_strand_id
1 'polypeptide(L)' 'MTVTDLLQKIKANLKQRKTEIGMSMVEGRMADLQSYHKHVGVAEGLQQSIEIIDETLKKLNEEDE' A
#
# COMPACT_ATOMS: atom_id res chain seq x y z
N MET A 1 -1.52 -2.91 21.95
CA MET A 1 -1.16 -2.88 20.52
C MET A 1 0.16 -3.60 20.39
N THR A 2 0.15 -4.77 19.78
CA THR A 2 1.36 -5.54 19.47
C THR A 2 2.05 -4.97 18.22
N VAL A 3 3.27 -5.43 17.92
CA VAL A 3 3.94 -5.09 16.65
C VAL A 3 3.10 -5.57 15.47
N THR A 4 2.48 -6.74 15.58
CA THR A 4 1.56 -7.31 14.58
C THR A 4 0.35 -6.40 14.35
N ASP A 5 -0.27 -5.88 15.42
CA ASP A 5 -1.40 -4.93 15.32
C ASP A 5 -0.99 -3.65 14.57
N LEU A 6 0.21 -3.13 14.87
CA LEU A 6 0.74 -1.94 14.23
C LEU A 6 1.00 -2.18 12.73
N LEU A 7 1.65 -3.29 12.39
CA LEU A 7 1.93 -3.67 11.00
C LEU A 7 0.64 -3.88 10.20
N GLN A 8 -0.38 -4.51 10.79
CA GLN A 8 -1.69 -4.64 10.15
C GLN A 8 -2.35 -3.28 9.91
N LYS A 9 -2.27 -2.36 10.87
CA LYS A 9 -2.81 -0.99 10.74
C LYS A 9 -2.09 -0.20 9.65
N ILE A 10 -0.76 -0.30 9.57
CA ILE A 10 0.04 0.32 8.49
C ILE A 10 -0.39 -0.27 7.14
N LYS A 11 -0.50 -1.61 7.03
CA LYS A 11 -0.94 -2.28 5.80
C LYS A 11 -2.32 -1.79 5.34
N ALA A 12 -3.26 -1.62 6.27
CA ALA A 12 -4.59 -1.09 5.96
C ALA A 12 -4.54 0.34 5.41
N ASN A 13 -3.74 1.21 6.02
CA ASN A 13 -3.56 2.59 5.54
C ASN A 13 -2.94 2.64 4.13
N LEU A 14 -1.94 1.80 3.85
CA LEU A 14 -1.33 1.72 2.52
C LEU A 14 -2.32 1.25 1.46
N LYS A 15 -3.15 0.24 1.78
CA LYS A 15 -4.21 -0.24 0.89
C LYS A 15 -5.22 0.86 0.59
N GLN A 16 -5.68 1.59 1.61
CA GLN A 16 -6.59 2.72 1.43
C GLN A 16 -5.99 3.78 0.51
N ARG A 17 -4.73 4.17 0.75
CA ARG A 17 -4.07 5.18 -0.09
C ARG A 17 -3.94 4.75 -1.54
N LYS A 18 -3.64 3.46 -1.79
CA LYS A 18 -3.57 2.91 -3.14
C LYS A 18 -4.93 2.98 -3.84
N THR A 19 -6.02 2.67 -3.12
CA THR A 19 -7.38 2.78 -3.64
C THR A 19 -7.77 4.22 -3.96
N GLU A 20 -7.42 5.19 -3.12
CA GLU A 20 -7.66 6.62 -3.37
C GLU A 20 -6.98 7.12 -4.66
N ILE A 21 -5.77 6.64 -4.93
CA ILE A 21 -5.05 6.93 -6.17
C ILE A 21 -5.79 6.33 -7.36
N GLY A 22 -6.17 5.05 -7.28
CA GLY A 22 -6.94 4.37 -8.34
C GLY A 22 -8.26 5.08 -8.64
N MET A 23 -9.01 5.49 -7.62
CA MET A 23 -10.24 6.28 -7.79
C MET A 23 -9.96 7.61 -8.49
N SER A 24 -8.93 8.34 -8.06
CA SER A 24 -8.55 9.62 -8.67
C SER A 24 -8.15 9.49 -10.14
N MET A 25 -7.56 8.35 -10.53
CA MET A 25 -7.24 8.04 -11.93
C MET A 25 -8.50 7.74 -12.74
N VAL A 26 -9.43 6.94 -12.21
CA VAL A 26 -10.72 6.62 -12.87
C VAL A 26 -11.59 7.86 -13.05
N GLU A 27 -11.62 8.74 -12.05
CA GLU A 27 -12.40 9.98 -12.07
C GLU A 27 -11.78 11.07 -12.98
N GLY A 28 -10.68 10.76 -13.68
CA GLY A 28 -10.04 11.70 -14.61
C GLY A 28 -9.44 12.93 -13.92
N ARG A 29 -9.17 12.87 -12.61
CA ARG A 29 -8.56 13.98 -11.86
C ARG A 29 -7.08 14.19 -12.17
N MET A 30 -6.51 13.43 -13.09
CA MET A 30 -5.12 13.56 -13.54
C MET A 30 -5.05 14.56 -14.69
N ALA A 31 -4.48 15.74 -14.42
CA ALA A 31 -4.44 16.86 -15.36
C ALA A 31 -3.54 16.61 -16.59
N ASP A 32 -2.55 15.73 -16.48
CA ASP A 32 -1.59 15.44 -17.55
C ASP A 32 -0.94 14.04 -17.40
N LEU A 33 -0.25 13.61 -18.46
CA LEU A 33 0.45 12.33 -18.55
C LEU A 33 1.53 12.18 -17.46
N GLN A 34 2.21 13.28 -17.11
CA GLN A 34 3.23 13.28 -16.05
C GLN A 34 2.62 12.97 -14.68
N SER A 35 1.47 13.57 -14.38
CA SER A 35 0.68 13.31 -13.18
C SER A 35 0.21 11.86 -13.15
N TYR A 36 -0.26 11.32 -14.28
CA TYR A 36 -0.63 9.92 -14.38
C TYR A 36 0.55 8.98 -14.05
N HIS A 37 1.71 9.17 -14.68
CA HIS A 37 2.90 8.34 -14.41
C HIS A 37 3.35 8.43 -12.95
N LYS A 38 3.31 9.62 -12.36
CA LYS A 38 3.60 9.80 -10.93
C LYS A 38 2.66 8.98 -10.06
N HIS A 39 1.36 9.02 -10.33
CA HIS A 39 0.37 8.27 -9.54
C HIS A 39 0.51 6.76 -9.71
N VAL A 40 0.79 6.28 -10.93
CA VAL A 40 1.13 4.86 -11.17
C VAL A 40 2.36 4.45 -10.37
N GLY A 41 3.44 5.23 -10.42
CA GLY A 41 4.67 4.92 -9.66
C GLY A 41 4.44 4.91 -8.15
N VAL A 42 3.63 5.83 -7.62
CA VAL A 42 3.25 5.81 -6.20
C VAL A 42 2.39 4.57 -5.87
N ALA A 43 1.42 4.22 -6.72
CA ALA A 43 0.58 3.05 -6.50
C ALA A 43 1.38 1.74 -6.49
N GLU A 44 2.40 1.64 -7.35
CA GLU A 44 3.35 0.53 -7.40
C GLU A 44 4.20 0.46 -6.12
N GLY A 45 4.78 1.59 -5.68
CA GLY A 45 5.54 1.62 -4.42
C GLY A 45 4.69 1.25 -3.20
N LEU A 46 3.41 1.63 -3.17
CA LEU A 46 2.46 1.21 -2.14
C LEU A 46 2.20 -0.31 -2.17
N GLN A 47 2.09 -0.90 -3.37
CA GLN A 47 1.91 -2.34 -3.53
C GLN A 47 3.13 -3.11 -3.00
N GLN A 48 4.34 -2.73 -3.39
CA GLN A 48 5.58 -3.36 -2.91
C GLN A 48 5.71 -3.23 -1.38
N SER A 49 5.33 -2.08 -0.81
CA SER A 49 5.34 -1.88 0.64
C SER A 49 4.35 -2.82 1.36
N ILE A 50 3.17 -3.06 0.77
CA ILE A 50 2.18 -4.01 1.31
C ILE A 50 2.75 -5.43 1.31
N GLU A 51 3.42 -5.84 0.23
CA GLU A 51 4.02 -7.17 0.08
C GLU A 51 5.12 -7.41 1.12
N ILE A 52 6.01 -6.44 1.34
CA ILE A 52 7.05 -6.52 2.38
C ILE A 52 6.43 -6.68 3.77
N ILE A 53 5.34 -5.96 4.07
CA ILE A 53 4.65 -6.09 5.35
C ILE A 53 4.00 -7.48 5.48
N ASP A 54 3.40 -8.00 4.41
CA ASP A 54 2.80 -9.34 4.40
C ASP A 54 3.86 -10.43 4.63
N GLU A 55 5.03 -10.33 4.01
CA GLU A 55 6.17 -11.23 4.26
C GLU A 55 6.68 -11.11 5.70
N THR A 56 6.78 -9.90 6.21
CA THR A 56 7.22 -9.65 7.59
C THR A 56 6.25 -10.26 8.60
N LEU A 57 4.94 -10.08 8.40
CA LEU A 57 3.90 -10.68 9.23
C LEU A 57 3.94 -12.21 9.20
N LYS A 58 4.20 -12.81 8.04
CA LYS A 58 4.36 -14.27 7.93
C LYS A 58 5.53 -14.77 8.77
N LYS A 59 6.71 -14.14 8.63
CA LYS A 59 7.91 -14.51 9.39
C LYS A 59 7.69 -14.40 10.90
N LEU A 60 7.05 -13.32 11.36
CA LEU A 60 6.74 -13.17 12.80
C LEU A 60 5.84 -14.29 13.32
N ASN A 61 4.84 -14.71 12.55
CA ASN A 61 3.96 -15.81 12.94
C ASN A 61 4.67 -17.18 12.90
N GLU A 62 5.61 -17.39 11.98
CA GLU A 62 6.43 -18.61 11.89
C GLU A 62 7.50 -18.69 12.99
N GLU A 63 8.00 -17.55 13.49
CA GLU A 63 8.95 -17.47 14.61
C GLU A 63 8.27 -17.57 15.99
N ASP A 64 6.96 -17.32 16.06
CA ASP A 64 6.13 -17.46 17.27
C ASP A 64 5.57 -18.90 17.48
N GLU A 65 5.72 -19.81 16.50
CA GLU A 65 5.42 -21.27 16.60
C GLU A 65 6.64 -22.10 17.04
#